data_AF-A0A957I4Z1-F1
#
_entry.id   AF-A0A957I4Z1-F1
#
_cell.length_a   1.000
_cell.length_b   1.000
_cell.length_c   1.000
_cell.angle_alpha   90.00
_cell.angle_beta   90.00
_cell.angle_gamma   90.00
#
_symmetry.space_group_name_H-M   'P 1'
#
loop_
_entity.id
_entity.type
_entity.pdbx_description
1 polymer ?
#
loop_
_entity_poly.entity_id
_entity_poly.type
_entity_poly.pdbx_seq_one_letter_code
_entity_poly.pdbx_strand_id
1 'polypeptide(L)'
;MALPGSLMAQINLLQNGSFAGNYVTYREQPTMQTPFGWAPWWIPQRSTQPLWQNLTPTYGPYPLDGRLVQQVDSPWGTHQGGLFQQVPAAAGNLYELSIEAMAWSSEDETPGSKAEPSDVNVQIGVDPTGGLDPASPLIIWHEPMQPLSKWRTLEMEFEAETNVITIYLKSAPALPKRQQCVFWRNARLTPIGSYRRGITIVGQGDTYLRFQPEEPQPGDDVEITVSSIREQVYAGIWVLRPEKVWENLPLLAARREQERHTWQYRLRVDEAGLYDVRFVGDQGARLLAQQLLRIEPPDPLEVAAQQAPRGEPRVSYRRVYVLLPPTADGTWLAAAARGSFDGRYTVGFSADDAGIGNLPDRHVLAINPHHWPEMLTATWFHQHYPGTRFIPIVVNSPTDLEAWLRNWLPPQD
;
A
#
# COMPACT_ATOMS: atom_id res chain seq x y z
N MET A 1 -7.99 -3.95 -19.44
CA MET A 1 -9.31 -3.36 -19.72
C MET A 1 -9.26 -1.89 -19.31
N ALA A 2 -9.27 -0.96 -20.26
CA ALA A 2 -9.17 0.48 -19.98
C ALA A 2 -10.49 0.95 -19.36
N LEU A 3 -10.43 1.58 -18.19
CA LEU A 3 -11.59 2.29 -17.65
C LEU A 3 -11.88 3.51 -18.54
N PRO A 4 -13.15 3.83 -18.84
CA PRO A 4 -13.49 4.98 -19.67
C PRO A 4 -12.95 6.28 -19.03
N GLY A 5 -12.24 7.08 -19.82
CA GLY A 5 -11.47 8.25 -19.41
C GLY A 5 -12.26 9.44 -18.85
N SER A 6 -13.53 9.28 -18.47
CA SER A 6 -14.37 10.39 -18.00
C SER A 6 -14.57 10.46 -16.48
N LEU A 7 -14.15 9.45 -15.69
CA LEU A 7 -14.34 9.48 -14.23
C LEU A 7 -13.16 10.14 -13.47
N MET A 8 -11.99 10.28 -14.09
CA MET A 8 -10.77 10.81 -13.45
C MET A 8 -10.49 12.29 -13.71
N ALA A 9 -11.21 12.92 -14.67
CA ALA A 9 -11.16 14.37 -14.92
C ALA A 9 -11.71 15.23 -13.74
N GLN A 10 -12.17 14.60 -12.66
CA GLN A 10 -12.68 15.28 -11.46
C GLN A 10 -11.82 15.09 -10.20
N ILE A 11 -10.81 14.22 -10.21
CA ILE A 11 -10.02 13.94 -9.00
C ILE A 11 -8.83 14.89 -8.95
N ASN A 12 -8.88 15.81 -7.99
CA ASN A 12 -7.73 16.63 -7.64
C ASN A 12 -6.63 15.72 -7.10
N LEU A 13 -5.46 15.72 -7.75
CA LEU A 13 -4.30 14.95 -7.32
C LEU A 13 -3.61 15.58 -6.10
N LEU A 14 -3.87 16.86 -5.83
CA LEU A 14 -3.33 17.55 -4.67
C LEU A 14 -4.03 17.11 -3.38
N GLN A 15 -3.24 16.80 -2.36
CA GLN A 15 -3.76 16.62 -1.01
C GLN A 15 -4.11 17.99 -0.41
N ASN A 16 -5.30 18.09 0.19
CA ASN A 16 -5.78 19.29 0.89
C ASN A 16 -5.69 20.60 0.07
N GLY A 17 -5.86 20.52 -1.25
CA GLY A 17 -5.77 21.69 -2.14
C GLY A 17 -6.79 22.80 -1.87
N SER A 18 -7.88 22.53 -1.13
CA SER A 18 -8.82 23.57 -0.73
C SER A 18 -8.24 24.56 0.30
N PHE A 19 -7.22 24.14 1.05
CA PHE A 19 -6.62 24.86 2.19
C PHE A 19 -7.59 25.23 3.31
N ALA A 20 -8.74 24.55 3.38
CA ALA A 20 -9.84 24.88 4.29
C ALA A 20 -9.70 24.28 5.70
N GLY A 21 -8.71 23.42 5.97
CA GLY A 21 -8.55 22.78 7.28
C GLY A 21 -7.36 21.82 7.36
N ASN A 22 -7.32 21.02 8.43
CA ASN A 22 -6.28 20.01 8.68
C ASN A 22 -4.85 20.55 8.62
N TYR A 23 -4.60 21.66 9.32
CA TYR A 23 -3.28 22.26 9.41
C TYR A 23 -2.41 21.46 10.38
N VAL A 24 -1.16 21.25 9.98
CA VAL A 24 -0.14 20.50 10.70
C VAL A 24 1.09 21.38 10.90
N THR A 25 1.82 21.13 11.99
CA THR A 25 3.05 21.87 12.30
C THR A 25 4.22 21.23 11.55
N TYR A 26 4.91 22.01 10.73
CA TYR A 26 6.08 21.56 9.99
C TYR A 26 7.27 21.38 10.93
N ARG A 27 7.76 20.14 11.07
CA ARG A 27 8.96 19.78 11.86
C ARG A 27 9.02 20.46 13.23
N GLU A 28 7.88 20.44 13.93
CA GLU A 28 7.73 21.00 15.28
C GLU A 28 7.98 22.52 15.39
N GLN A 29 7.95 23.25 14.26
CA GLN A 29 8.07 24.72 14.24
C GLN A 29 6.69 25.38 14.29
N PRO A 30 6.24 25.96 15.42
CA PRO A 30 4.86 26.43 15.58
C PRO A 30 4.47 27.58 14.66
N THR A 31 5.44 28.34 14.17
CA THR A 31 5.26 29.43 13.20
C THR A 31 5.14 28.95 11.75
N MET A 32 5.23 27.63 11.53
CA MET A 32 5.18 26.99 10.23
C MET A 32 4.06 25.97 10.20
N GLN A 33 2.83 26.46 10.13
CA GLN A 33 1.65 25.63 9.97
C GLN A 33 1.20 25.62 8.51
N THR A 34 1.09 24.42 7.95
CA THR A 34 0.66 24.20 6.57
C THR A 34 -0.45 23.17 6.53
N PRO A 35 -1.25 23.11 5.46
CA PRO A 35 -2.35 22.18 5.33
C PRO A 35 -1.73 20.80 5.09
N PHE A 36 -2.31 19.75 5.66
CA PHE A 36 -1.81 18.39 5.49
C PHE A 36 -1.49 18.07 4.01
N GLY A 37 -0.33 17.45 3.77
CA GLY A 37 0.19 17.21 2.42
C GLY A 37 1.06 18.34 1.86
N TRP A 38 1.16 19.50 2.51
CA TRP A 38 2.00 20.61 2.05
C TRP A 38 3.08 20.95 3.08
N ALA A 39 4.23 21.43 2.60
CA ALA A 39 5.31 21.91 3.45
C ALA A 39 5.78 23.30 3.00
N PRO A 40 6.29 24.12 3.93
CA PRO A 40 6.86 25.41 3.60
C PRO A 40 8.23 25.26 2.92
N TRP A 41 8.59 26.23 2.11
CA TRP A 41 9.97 26.45 1.64
C TRP A 41 10.27 27.95 1.60
N TRP A 42 11.54 28.31 1.79
CA TRP A 42 12.00 29.69 1.68
C TRP A 42 13.48 29.74 1.30
N ILE A 43 13.90 30.85 0.72
CA ILE A 43 15.30 31.19 0.52
C ILE A 43 15.79 31.92 1.78
N PRO A 44 16.78 31.38 2.53
CA PRO A 44 17.29 32.03 3.73
C PRO A 44 17.93 33.39 3.44
N GLN A 45 17.77 34.33 4.38
CA GLN A 45 18.52 35.58 4.39
C GLN A 45 20.03 35.31 4.42
N ARG A 46 20.79 35.99 3.55
CA ARG A 46 22.25 35.96 3.58
C ARG A 46 22.75 37.03 4.52
N SER A 47 23.91 36.79 5.15
CA SER A 47 24.52 37.75 6.09
C SER A 47 24.89 39.10 5.48
N THR A 48 25.00 39.19 4.16
CA THR A 48 25.28 40.43 3.41
C THR A 48 24.02 41.23 3.06
N GLN A 49 22.83 40.69 3.29
CA GLN A 49 21.56 41.34 2.96
C GLN A 49 21.12 42.27 4.11
N PRO A 50 20.42 43.38 3.78
CA PRO A 50 19.77 44.20 4.81
C PRO A 50 18.79 43.38 5.65
N LEU A 51 18.60 43.77 6.92
CA LEU A 51 17.76 43.04 7.87
C LEU A 51 16.31 42.81 7.42
N TRP A 52 15.78 43.68 6.57
CA TRP A 52 14.42 43.57 6.02
C TRP A 52 14.32 42.62 4.83
N GLN A 53 15.44 42.18 4.23
CA GLN A 53 15.45 41.42 2.99
C GLN A 53 15.48 39.90 3.25
N ASN A 54 14.62 39.14 2.58
CA ASN A 54 14.57 37.67 2.64
C ASN A 54 14.38 37.09 4.06
N LEU A 55 13.51 37.72 4.86
CA LEU A 55 13.12 37.17 6.15
C LEU A 55 12.49 35.77 5.99
N THR A 56 12.66 34.92 6.99
CA THR A 56 11.93 33.65 7.09
C THR A 56 10.44 33.95 7.28
N PRO A 57 9.56 33.54 6.36
CA PRO A 57 8.13 33.78 6.50
C PRO A 57 7.53 32.95 7.64
N THR A 58 6.41 33.44 8.16
CA THR A 58 5.50 32.60 8.96
C THR A 58 4.39 32.04 8.09
N TYR A 59 3.92 30.84 8.43
CA TYR A 59 2.90 30.10 7.70
C TYR A 59 1.79 29.72 8.67
N GLY A 60 0.54 29.94 8.27
CA GLY A 60 -0.57 29.49 9.09
C GLY A 60 -1.94 29.59 8.45
N PRO A 61 -2.94 29.00 9.10
CA PRO A 61 -4.33 29.18 8.73
C PRO A 61 -4.76 30.61 9.04
N TYR A 62 -5.46 31.24 8.10
CA TYR A 62 -6.02 32.57 8.30
C TYR A 62 -7.51 32.58 7.96
N PRO A 63 -8.40 33.09 8.85
CA PRO A 63 -9.82 33.21 8.56
C PRO A 63 -10.09 34.38 7.61
N LEU A 64 -10.57 34.07 6.41
CA LEU A 64 -10.88 35.05 5.38
C LEU A 64 -12.03 34.55 4.49
N ASP A 65 -12.94 35.46 4.12
CA ASP A 65 -14.14 35.16 3.33
C ASP A 65 -14.98 34.00 3.89
N GLY A 66 -15.07 33.91 5.23
CA GLY A 66 -15.86 32.88 5.91
C GLY A 66 -15.24 31.48 5.92
N ARG A 67 -13.96 31.32 5.57
CA ARG A 67 -13.24 30.03 5.65
C ARG A 67 -11.78 30.22 6.06
N LEU A 68 -11.08 29.12 6.33
CA LEU A 68 -9.63 29.13 6.43
C LEU A 68 -8.99 29.16 5.04
N VAL A 69 -7.91 29.92 4.92
CA VAL A 69 -6.98 29.94 3.78
C VAL A 69 -5.55 29.82 4.29
N GLN A 70 -4.62 29.40 3.44
CA GLN A 70 -3.21 29.37 3.82
C GLN A 70 -2.61 30.77 3.70
N GLN A 71 -2.05 31.29 4.77
CA GLN A 71 -1.29 32.55 4.80
C GLN A 71 0.22 32.29 4.78
N VAL A 72 0.95 33.11 4.04
CA VAL A 72 2.40 33.29 4.11
C VAL A 72 2.66 34.76 4.43
N ASP A 73 3.32 35.04 5.55
CA ASP A 73 3.44 36.40 6.09
C ASP A 73 4.90 36.77 6.41
N SER A 74 5.27 38.03 6.14
CA SER A 74 6.59 38.60 6.42
C SER A 74 6.50 40.12 6.68
N PRO A 75 5.87 40.55 7.79
CA PRO A 75 5.62 41.98 8.02
C PRO A 75 6.94 42.75 8.20
N TRP A 76 7.00 43.96 7.65
CA TRP A 76 8.22 44.80 7.56
C TRP A 76 9.42 44.12 6.88
N GLY A 77 9.17 43.12 6.04
CA GLY A 77 10.21 42.41 5.33
C GLY A 77 9.80 41.95 3.95
N THR A 78 10.78 41.54 3.17
CA THR A 78 10.56 40.75 1.95
C THR A 78 10.90 39.30 2.23
N HIS A 79 10.39 38.40 1.39
CA HIS A 79 10.78 37.00 1.38
C HIS A 79 10.83 36.46 -0.04
N GLN A 80 11.42 35.29 -0.20
CA GLN A 80 11.16 34.40 -1.33
C GLN A 80 10.87 33.03 -0.77
N GLY A 81 9.65 32.54 -0.98
CA GLY A 81 9.21 31.29 -0.39
C GLY A 81 7.76 30.99 -0.70
N GLY A 82 7.25 29.91 -0.14
CA GLY A 82 5.86 29.51 -0.26
C GLY A 82 5.68 28.08 0.18
N LEU A 83 4.86 27.32 -0.54
CA LEU A 83 4.56 25.92 -0.20
C LEU A 83 4.97 24.99 -1.34
N PHE A 84 5.21 23.73 -1.01
CA PHE A 84 5.38 22.67 -2.00
C PHE A 84 4.62 21.40 -1.61
N GLN A 85 4.32 20.58 -2.62
CA GLN A 85 3.78 19.23 -2.46
C GLN A 85 4.29 18.36 -3.61
N GLN A 86 4.88 17.21 -3.27
CA GLN A 86 5.13 16.14 -4.23
C GLN A 86 3.87 15.29 -4.43
N VAL A 87 3.59 14.97 -5.69
CA VAL A 87 2.45 14.12 -6.05
C VAL A 87 2.86 13.02 -7.02
N PRO A 88 2.16 11.88 -6.99
CA PRO A 88 2.33 10.84 -8.01
C PRO A 88 1.92 11.38 -9.38
N ALA A 89 2.69 11.02 -10.39
CA ALA A 89 2.44 11.35 -11.77
C ALA A 89 2.77 10.15 -12.67
N ALA A 90 2.66 10.34 -13.98
CA ALA A 90 3.21 9.42 -14.97
C ALA A 90 3.88 10.24 -16.07
N ALA A 91 5.10 9.82 -16.43
CA ALA A 91 5.88 10.48 -17.46
C ALA A 91 5.09 10.52 -18.79
N GLY A 92 5.12 11.68 -19.45
CA GLY A 92 4.40 11.95 -20.70
C GLY A 92 2.91 12.29 -20.52
N ASN A 93 2.37 12.27 -19.30
CA ASN A 93 1.02 12.78 -19.08
C ASN A 93 1.05 14.32 -18.99
N LEU A 94 0.04 14.96 -19.58
CA LEU A 94 -0.22 16.39 -19.44
C LEU A 94 -1.12 16.64 -18.23
N TYR A 95 -0.86 17.72 -17.50
CA TYR A 95 -1.64 18.15 -16.34
C TYR A 95 -1.98 19.63 -16.41
N GLU A 96 -3.13 19.99 -15.83
CA GLU A 96 -3.57 21.34 -15.55
C GLU A 96 -3.39 21.61 -14.05
N LEU A 97 -2.64 22.66 -13.71
CA LEU A 97 -2.52 23.17 -12.34
C LEU A 97 -3.21 24.52 -12.27
N SER A 98 -4.14 24.68 -11.33
CA SER A 98 -4.77 25.96 -11.02
C SER A 98 -4.82 26.24 -9.52
N ILE A 99 -4.76 27.52 -9.13
CA ILE A 99 -4.87 27.96 -7.74
C ILE A 99 -5.35 29.40 -7.66
N GLU A 100 -6.05 29.76 -6.59
CA GLU A 100 -6.37 31.15 -6.29
C GLU A 100 -5.37 31.76 -5.30
N ALA A 101 -4.89 32.97 -5.61
CA ALA A 101 -4.01 33.75 -4.77
C ALA A 101 -4.54 35.16 -4.54
N MET A 102 -4.20 35.72 -3.38
CA MET A 102 -4.38 37.13 -3.06
C MET A 102 -3.19 37.61 -2.23
N ALA A 103 -2.79 38.87 -2.40
CA ALA A 103 -1.74 39.49 -1.61
C ALA A 103 -2.25 40.76 -0.92
N TRP A 104 -1.78 41.01 0.29
CA TRP A 104 -1.91 42.29 0.98
C TRP A 104 -0.54 42.93 1.13
N SER A 105 -0.46 44.21 0.78
CA SER A 105 0.76 45.02 0.89
C SER A 105 0.37 46.46 1.20
N SER A 106 0.76 46.98 2.36
CA SER A 106 0.40 48.34 2.78
C SER A 106 1.27 48.85 3.92
N GLU A 107 1.43 50.17 4.03
CA GLU A 107 1.94 50.85 5.23
C GLU A 107 0.88 51.01 6.33
N ASP A 108 -0.39 50.88 5.97
CA ASP A 108 -1.51 50.88 6.90
C ASP A 108 -1.71 49.48 7.51
N GLU A 109 -2.15 49.44 8.77
CA GLU A 109 -2.39 48.19 9.49
C GLU A 109 -3.77 47.57 9.17
N THR A 110 -4.67 48.35 8.58
CA THR A 110 -6.02 47.89 8.23
C THR A 110 -5.94 46.69 7.27
N PRO A 111 -6.57 45.53 7.60
CA PRO A 111 -6.59 44.35 6.73
C PRO A 111 -7.05 44.67 5.30
N GLY A 112 -6.22 44.32 4.31
CA GLY A 112 -6.51 44.51 2.89
C GLY A 112 -6.38 45.95 2.39
N SER A 113 -5.90 46.87 3.22
CA SER A 113 -5.56 48.24 2.81
C SER A 113 -4.56 48.23 1.66
N LYS A 114 -4.58 49.31 0.89
CA LYS A 114 -3.67 49.57 -0.22
C LYS A 114 -3.04 50.95 -0.07
N ALA A 115 -2.89 51.43 1.17
CA ALA A 115 -2.15 52.65 1.43
C ALA A 115 -0.66 52.37 1.19
N GLU A 116 -0.07 53.08 0.22
CA GLU A 116 1.34 52.94 -0.18
C GLU A 116 1.77 51.47 -0.36
N PRO A 117 1.10 50.71 -1.25
CA PRO A 117 1.36 49.28 -1.40
C PRO A 117 2.70 49.06 -2.12
N SER A 118 3.26 47.87 -1.98
CA SER A 118 4.33 47.38 -2.84
C SER A 118 3.84 46.25 -3.73
N ASP A 119 4.59 46.01 -4.80
CA ASP A 119 4.46 44.85 -5.65
C ASP A 119 4.67 43.56 -4.85
N VAL A 120 3.72 42.64 -4.98
CA VAL A 120 3.82 41.30 -4.37
C VAL A 120 3.69 40.29 -5.48
N ASN A 121 4.84 39.80 -5.95
CA ASN A 121 4.88 38.82 -7.01
C ASN A 121 4.49 37.45 -6.44
N VAL A 122 3.49 36.83 -7.05
CA VAL A 122 3.11 35.44 -6.77
C VAL A 122 3.22 34.60 -8.05
N GLN A 123 3.63 33.35 -7.89
CA GLN A 123 3.79 32.40 -8.98
C GLN A 123 3.37 31.00 -8.53
N ILE A 124 2.92 30.21 -9.50
CA ILE A 124 2.90 28.74 -9.41
C ILE A 124 4.01 28.18 -10.26
N GLY A 125 4.56 27.05 -9.84
CA GLY A 125 5.56 26.35 -10.61
C GLY A 125 5.51 24.85 -10.39
N VAL A 126 6.19 24.13 -11.28
CA VAL A 126 6.29 22.69 -11.23
C VAL A 126 7.72 22.28 -11.55
N ASP A 127 8.27 21.38 -10.74
CA ASP A 127 9.42 20.58 -11.16
C ASP A 127 8.88 19.27 -11.77
N PRO A 128 8.94 19.09 -13.11
CA PRO A 128 8.36 17.93 -13.78
C PRO A 128 9.16 16.64 -13.52
N THR A 129 10.34 16.75 -12.89
CA THR A 129 11.19 15.64 -12.48
C THR A 129 11.03 15.27 -11.00
N GLY A 130 10.24 16.04 -10.25
CA GLY A 130 10.01 15.81 -8.82
C GLY A 130 11.11 16.33 -7.92
N GLY A 131 11.98 17.22 -8.39
CA GLY A 131 13.01 17.87 -7.58
C GLY A 131 12.46 18.67 -6.40
N LEU A 132 13.21 18.69 -5.29
CA LEU A 132 12.86 19.39 -4.04
C LEU A 132 13.69 20.66 -3.78
N ASP A 133 14.62 21.00 -4.67
CA ASP A 133 15.39 22.24 -4.57
C ASP A 133 14.57 23.41 -5.16
N PRO A 134 14.06 24.35 -4.34
CA PRO A 134 13.26 25.47 -4.82
C PRO A 134 14.06 26.48 -5.67
N ALA A 135 15.38 26.37 -5.73
CA ALA A 135 16.24 27.17 -6.60
C ALA A 135 16.59 26.46 -7.93
N SER A 136 16.07 25.25 -8.15
CA SER A 136 16.34 24.46 -9.35
C SER A 136 15.90 25.19 -10.62
N PRO A 137 16.74 25.24 -11.66
CA PRO A 137 16.36 25.79 -12.96
C PRO A 137 15.39 24.87 -13.73
N LEU A 138 15.15 23.65 -13.24
CA LEU A 138 14.18 22.72 -13.83
C LEU A 138 12.74 23.08 -13.46
N ILE A 139 12.54 23.98 -12.49
CA ILE A 139 11.19 24.42 -12.14
C ILE A 139 10.66 25.32 -13.25
N ILE A 140 9.57 24.88 -13.88
CA ILE A 140 8.81 25.66 -14.84
C ILE A 140 7.88 26.56 -14.02
N TRP A 141 8.12 27.86 -14.06
CA TRP A 141 7.29 28.85 -13.38
C TRP A 141 6.31 29.50 -14.36
N HIS A 142 5.07 29.69 -13.92
CA HIS A 142 4.14 30.62 -14.55
C HIS A 142 4.64 32.07 -14.39
N GLU A 143 4.22 32.96 -15.31
CA GLU A 143 4.52 34.39 -15.24
C GLU A 143 4.09 35.02 -13.88
N PRO A 144 4.88 35.94 -13.31
CA PRO A 144 4.51 36.62 -12.08
C PRO A 144 3.17 37.35 -12.18
N MET A 145 2.35 37.21 -11.14
CA MET A 145 1.11 37.97 -10.96
C MET A 145 1.16 38.79 -9.67
N GLN A 146 0.39 39.89 -9.62
CA GLN A 146 0.28 40.76 -8.44
C GLN A 146 -1.18 40.95 -8.00
N PRO A 147 -1.79 39.98 -7.29
CA PRO A 147 -3.20 40.00 -6.91
C PRO A 147 -3.47 40.83 -5.65
N LEU A 148 -3.24 42.14 -5.70
CA LEU A 148 -3.41 43.04 -4.54
C LEU A 148 -4.87 43.19 -4.10
N SER A 149 -5.16 42.73 -2.88
CA SER A 149 -6.46 42.69 -2.17
C SER A 149 -7.63 42.24 -3.04
N LYS A 150 -7.38 41.31 -3.97
CA LYS A 150 -8.40 40.64 -4.77
C LYS A 150 -7.91 39.24 -5.14
N TRP A 151 -8.80 38.27 -5.12
CA TRP A 151 -8.49 36.93 -5.60
C TRP A 151 -8.23 36.93 -7.11
N ARG A 152 -7.20 36.21 -7.52
CA ARG A 152 -6.90 35.88 -8.91
C ARG A 152 -6.54 34.42 -9.02
N THR A 153 -6.95 33.80 -10.12
CA THR A 153 -6.56 32.44 -10.47
C THR A 153 -5.24 32.48 -11.25
N LEU A 154 -4.28 31.69 -10.82
CA LEU A 154 -3.11 31.31 -11.60
C LEU A 154 -3.36 29.92 -12.18
N GLU A 155 -2.97 29.71 -13.43
CA GLU A 155 -3.20 28.47 -14.15
C GLU A 155 -2.05 28.18 -15.10
N MET A 156 -1.65 26.92 -15.20
CA MET A 156 -0.64 26.47 -16.15
C MET A 156 -0.86 25.00 -16.54
N GLU A 157 -0.45 24.66 -17.76
CA GLU A 157 -0.35 23.29 -18.22
C GLU A 157 1.13 22.87 -18.28
N PHE A 158 1.39 21.59 -18.01
CA PHE A 158 2.73 21.03 -18.12
C PHE A 158 2.69 19.52 -18.36
N GLU A 159 3.77 18.97 -18.91
CA GLU A 159 3.97 17.54 -19.07
C GLU A 159 4.86 17.03 -17.92
N ALA A 160 4.48 15.93 -17.28
CA ALA A 160 5.34 15.28 -16.30
C ALA A 160 6.47 14.51 -16.99
N GLU A 161 7.69 14.63 -16.48
CA GLU A 161 8.85 13.90 -17.02
C GLU A 161 9.13 12.60 -16.26
N THR A 162 8.60 12.47 -15.04
CA THR A 162 8.76 11.26 -14.22
C THR A 162 7.44 10.83 -13.55
N ASN A 163 7.52 9.84 -12.66
CA ASN A 163 6.41 9.35 -11.86
C ASN A 163 6.19 10.14 -10.56
N VAL A 164 7.03 11.14 -10.28
CA VAL A 164 6.83 12.15 -9.23
C VAL A 164 7.01 13.53 -9.83
N ILE A 165 6.14 14.45 -9.48
CA ILE A 165 6.35 15.87 -9.75
C ILE A 165 6.26 16.65 -8.44
N THR A 166 6.88 17.82 -8.40
CA THR A 166 6.76 18.74 -7.26
C THR A 166 6.03 19.98 -7.71
N ILE A 167 4.92 20.29 -7.05
CA ILE A 167 4.18 21.54 -7.23
C ILE A 167 4.74 22.57 -6.24
N TYR A 168 5.01 23.78 -6.72
CA TYR A 168 5.49 24.90 -5.93
C TYR A 168 4.53 26.08 -6.01
N LEU A 169 4.27 26.69 -4.86
CA LEU A 169 3.66 28.00 -4.71
C LEU A 169 4.76 28.96 -4.25
N LYS A 170 4.80 30.16 -4.84
CA LYS A 170 5.82 31.17 -4.53
C LYS A 170 5.20 32.53 -4.32
N SER A 171 5.68 33.22 -3.30
CA SER A 171 5.51 34.65 -3.08
C SER A 171 6.88 35.33 -2.92
N ALA A 172 7.00 36.51 -3.52
CA ALA A 172 8.20 37.32 -3.53
C ALA A 172 7.84 38.83 -3.48
N PRO A 173 7.54 39.37 -2.28
CA PRO A 173 7.34 40.81 -2.09
C PRO A 173 8.55 41.65 -2.51
N ALA A 174 8.32 42.79 -3.15
CA ALA A 174 9.39 43.67 -3.62
C ALA A 174 9.94 44.60 -2.53
N LEU A 175 9.10 45.11 -1.63
CA LEU A 175 9.49 46.03 -0.55
C LEU A 175 8.95 45.59 0.82
N PRO A 176 9.63 45.98 1.92
CA PRO A 176 9.28 45.60 3.28
C PRO A 176 8.12 46.42 3.84
N LYS A 177 6.90 46.17 3.36
CA LYS A 177 5.70 46.86 3.83
C LYS A 177 5.25 46.38 5.21
N ARG A 178 4.60 47.26 5.97
CA ARG A 178 4.07 46.95 7.30
C ARG A 178 3.15 45.72 7.28
N GLN A 179 2.17 45.72 6.39
CA GLN A 179 1.37 44.55 6.05
C GLN A 179 1.97 43.89 4.81
N GLN A 180 2.33 42.61 4.91
CA GLN A 180 2.97 41.90 3.80
C GLN A 180 2.65 40.40 3.81
N CYS A 181 1.43 40.08 3.36
CA CYS A 181 0.87 38.72 3.42
C CYS A 181 0.48 38.22 2.03
N VAL A 182 0.58 36.92 1.81
CA VAL A 182 -0.01 36.22 0.65
C VAL A 182 -0.91 35.11 1.14
N PHE A 183 -2.05 34.96 0.48
CA PHE A 183 -3.07 33.97 0.79
C PHE A 183 -3.29 33.04 -0.40
N TRP A 184 -3.43 31.74 -0.12
CA TRP A 184 -3.64 30.69 -1.10
C TRP A 184 -4.92 29.90 -0.78
N ARG A 185 -5.70 29.57 -1.81
CA ARG A 185 -6.90 28.72 -1.71
C ARG A 185 -7.19 27.99 -3.03
N ASN A 186 -7.96 26.91 -2.96
CA ASN A 186 -8.50 26.21 -4.14
C ASN A 186 -7.45 25.74 -5.15
N ALA A 187 -6.33 25.19 -4.69
CA ALA A 187 -5.35 24.51 -5.52
C ALA A 187 -5.94 23.22 -6.12
N ARG A 188 -5.79 23.04 -7.43
CA ARG A 188 -6.22 21.86 -8.17
C ARG A 188 -5.15 21.41 -9.15
N LEU A 189 -4.90 20.11 -9.19
CA LEU A 189 -4.09 19.46 -10.19
C LEU A 189 -4.89 18.32 -10.81
N THR A 190 -5.09 18.36 -12.12
CA THR A 190 -5.87 17.35 -12.85
C THR A 190 -5.14 16.91 -14.11
N PRO A 191 -5.16 15.61 -14.46
CA PRO A 191 -4.62 15.15 -15.72
C PRO A 191 -5.51 15.61 -16.90
N ILE A 192 -4.89 15.94 -18.02
CA ILE A 192 -5.56 16.34 -19.27
C ILE A 192 -5.48 15.18 -20.27
N GLY A 193 -6.59 14.90 -20.96
CA GLY A 193 -6.62 13.95 -22.07
C GLY A 193 -6.45 12.48 -21.67
N SER A 194 -5.72 11.71 -22.49
CA SER A 194 -5.52 10.27 -22.30
C SER A 194 -4.51 9.99 -21.19
N TYR A 195 -5.02 9.80 -19.97
CA TYR A 195 -4.22 9.57 -18.77
C TYR A 195 -3.68 8.14 -18.68
N ARG A 196 -2.36 7.97 -18.65
CA ARG A 196 -1.71 6.72 -18.25
C ARG A 196 -1.64 6.67 -16.73
N ARG A 197 -2.22 5.64 -16.11
CA ARG A 197 -1.95 5.36 -14.70
C ARG A 197 -0.52 4.81 -14.58
N GLY A 198 0.34 5.52 -13.86
CA GLY A 198 1.59 4.94 -13.37
C GLY A 198 1.25 3.78 -12.45
N ILE A 199 1.45 2.54 -12.90
CA ILE A 199 1.33 1.36 -12.05
C ILE A 199 2.65 1.23 -11.29
N THR A 200 2.60 1.70 -10.04
CA THR A 200 3.29 1.12 -8.88
C THR A 200 4.82 1.00 -8.95
N ILE A 201 5.50 2.06 -8.50
CA ILE A 201 6.48 2.16 -7.41
C ILE A 201 6.95 3.61 -7.52
N VAL A 202 6.48 4.46 -6.63
CA VAL A 202 6.84 5.88 -6.63
C VAL A 202 7.67 6.14 -5.40
N GLY A 203 8.97 6.28 -5.54
CA GLY A 203 9.89 6.54 -4.43
C GLY A 203 11.33 6.68 -4.91
N GLN A 204 12.17 7.34 -4.11
CA GLN A 204 13.61 7.26 -4.36
C GLN A 204 13.95 5.76 -4.31
N GLY A 205 14.60 5.23 -5.37
CA GLY A 205 14.66 3.79 -5.64
C GLY A 205 15.32 2.91 -4.57
N ASP A 206 15.66 3.49 -3.42
CA ASP A 206 16.17 2.84 -2.21
C ASP A 206 15.09 2.51 -1.17
N THR A 207 13.85 2.96 -1.33
CA THR A 207 12.75 2.79 -0.35
C THR A 207 11.69 1.80 -0.83
N TYR A 208 11.37 0.81 0.00
CA TYR A 208 10.50 -0.33 -0.37
C TYR A 208 9.42 -0.56 0.69
N LEU A 209 8.21 -0.87 0.22
CA LEU A 209 7.06 -1.27 1.03
C LEU A 209 6.84 -2.78 0.89
N ARG A 210 6.70 -3.49 2.01
CA ARG A 210 6.30 -4.90 2.06
C ARG A 210 5.02 -5.03 2.87
N PHE A 211 4.10 -5.86 2.39
CA PHE A 211 2.80 -6.13 2.99
C PHE A 211 2.74 -7.61 3.39
N GLN A 212 2.23 -7.89 4.58
CA GLN A 212 1.97 -9.25 5.04
C GLN A 212 0.56 -9.31 5.68
N PRO A 213 -0.36 -10.16 5.17
CA PRO A 213 -0.22 -11.00 3.98
C PRO A 213 -0.08 -10.18 2.68
N GLU A 214 0.50 -10.79 1.64
CA GLU A 214 0.67 -10.15 0.31
C GLU A 214 -0.65 -9.97 -0.43
N GLU A 215 -1.62 -10.86 -0.18
CA GLU A 215 -2.98 -10.82 -0.72
C GLU A 215 -4.00 -10.76 0.43
N PRO A 216 -4.18 -9.59 1.06
CA PRO A 216 -5.10 -9.45 2.19
C PRO A 216 -6.56 -9.45 1.74
N GLN A 217 -7.41 -10.00 2.60
CA GLN A 217 -8.86 -10.01 2.45
C GLN A 217 -9.53 -8.97 3.36
N PRO A 218 -10.79 -8.59 3.07
CA PRO A 218 -11.55 -7.73 3.98
C PRO A 218 -11.60 -8.29 5.40
N GLY A 219 -11.20 -7.48 6.37
CA GLY A 219 -11.09 -7.84 7.78
C GLY A 219 -9.72 -8.38 8.20
N ASP A 220 -8.71 -8.37 7.34
CA ASP A 220 -7.34 -8.69 7.74
C ASP A 220 -6.64 -7.50 8.42
N ASP A 221 -5.66 -7.83 9.26
CA ASP A 221 -4.64 -6.89 9.73
C ASP A 221 -3.40 -7.06 8.84
N VAL A 222 -3.06 -6.02 8.08
CA VAL A 222 -1.88 -6.00 7.20
C VAL A 222 -0.71 -5.37 7.93
N GLU A 223 0.36 -6.14 8.11
CA GLU A 223 1.64 -5.59 8.55
C GLU A 223 2.33 -4.92 7.36
N ILE A 224 2.69 -3.65 7.54
CA ILE A 224 3.41 -2.86 6.55
C ILE A 224 4.81 -2.64 7.07
N THR A 225 5.81 -3.16 6.36
CA THR A 225 7.22 -2.89 6.63
C THR A 225 7.77 -1.98 5.54
N VAL A 226 8.26 -0.81 5.94
CA VAL A 226 9.03 0.09 5.10
C VAL A 226 10.51 -0.17 5.33
N SER A 227 11.31 -0.21 4.27
CA SER A 227 12.77 -0.32 4.36
C SER A 227 13.46 0.70 3.46
N SER A 228 14.50 1.36 3.94
CA SER A 228 15.31 2.33 3.18
C SER A 228 16.78 2.27 3.60
N ILE A 229 17.71 2.60 2.71
CA ILE A 229 19.13 2.75 3.09
C ILE A 229 19.39 4.04 3.86
N ARG A 230 18.50 5.03 3.73
CA ARG A 230 18.57 6.31 4.43
C ARG A 230 17.59 6.36 5.59
N GLU A 231 18.01 6.99 6.67
CA GLU A 231 17.08 7.37 7.73
C GLU A 231 16.11 8.43 7.22
N GLN A 232 14.82 8.20 7.42
CA GLN A 232 13.76 9.12 7.04
C GLN A 232 13.18 9.76 8.30
N VAL A 233 13.62 10.99 8.59
CA VAL A 233 13.11 11.80 9.70
C VAL A 233 11.85 12.54 9.26
N TYR A 234 10.90 12.70 10.19
CA TYR A 234 9.57 13.27 9.93
C TYR A 234 8.79 12.49 8.86
N ALA A 235 8.95 11.17 8.84
CA ALA A 235 8.28 10.27 7.91
C ALA A 235 7.24 9.38 8.60
N GLY A 236 6.23 8.96 7.84
CA GLY A 236 5.15 8.11 8.30
C GLY A 236 4.39 7.45 7.16
N ILE A 237 3.48 6.53 7.49
CA ILE A 237 2.57 5.93 6.51
C ILE A 237 1.23 6.63 6.57
N TRP A 238 0.78 7.08 5.40
CA TRP A 238 -0.56 7.60 5.18
C TRP A 238 -1.28 6.73 4.17
N VAL A 239 -2.53 6.40 4.47
CA VAL A 239 -3.36 5.54 3.64
C VAL A 239 -4.61 6.29 3.23
N LEU A 240 -4.82 6.45 1.92
CA LEU A 240 -6.12 6.85 1.40
C LEU A 240 -6.96 5.59 1.24
N ARG A 241 -8.00 5.47 2.06
CA ARG A 241 -8.94 4.36 2.03
C ARG A 241 -9.89 4.46 0.83
N PRO A 242 -10.57 3.35 0.44
CA PRO A 242 -11.53 3.35 -0.65
C PRO A 242 -12.61 4.44 -0.52
N GLU A 243 -13.04 4.74 0.70
CA GLU A 243 -14.03 5.76 1.08
C GLU A 243 -13.52 7.21 0.94
N LYS A 244 -12.30 7.41 0.43
CA LYS A 244 -11.63 8.71 0.22
C LYS A 244 -11.26 9.44 1.51
N VAL A 245 -11.04 8.70 2.59
CA VAL A 245 -10.54 9.22 3.86
C VAL A 245 -9.05 8.91 4.00
N TRP A 246 -8.27 9.91 4.40
CA TRP A 246 -6.87 9.74 4.76
C TRP A 246 -6.73 9.28 6.21
N GLU A 247 -5.92 8.27 6.43
CA GLU A 247 -5.53 7.77 7.76
C GLU A 247 -4.01 7.83 7.91
N ASN A 248 -3.54 8.31 9.06
CA ASN A 248 -2.12 8.24 9.44
C ASN A 248 -1.93 7.04 10.37
N LEU A 249 -1.08 6.09 9.97
CA LEU A 249 -0.83 4.90 10.76
C LEU A 249 0.22 5.19 11.84
N PRO A 250 -0.05 4.82 13.10
CA PRO A 250 0.94 4.97 14.16
C PRO A 250 2.15 4.06 13.89
N LEU A 251 3.34 4.62 14.10
CA LEU A 251 4.58 3.86 14.05
C LEU A 251 4.62 2.84 15.20
N LEU A 252 4.76 1.55 14.87
CA LEU A 252 4.83 0.48 15.86
C LEU A 252 6.28 0.21 16.29
N ALA A 253 7.20 0.21 15.33
CA ALA A 253 8.62 0.04 15.60
C ALA A 253 9.46 0.69 14.49
N ALA A 254 10.57 1.31 14.88
CA ALA A 254 11.63 1.72 13.96
C ALA A 254 12.94 1.06 14.41
N ARG A 255 13.67 0.48 13.46
CA ARG A 255 14.92 -0.24 13.73
C ARG A 255 15.95 0.07 12.65
N ARG A 256 17.21 -0.17 12.99
CA ARG A 256 18.27 -0.28 12.01
C ARG A 256 18.68 -1.75 11.94
N GLU A 257 18.38 -2.39 10.83
CA GLU A 257 18.73 -3.78 10.57
C GLU A 257 19.81 -3.80 9.48
N GLN A 258 21.02 -4.20 9.86
CA GLN A 258 22.20 -4.18 8.97
C GLN A 258 22.47 -2.77 8.40
N GLU A 259 22.47 -2.62 7.07
CA GLU A 259 22.67 -1.36 6.33
C GLU A 259 21.36 -0.61 6.03
N ARG A 260 20.21 -1.06 6.55
CA ARG A 260 18.90 -0.45 6.27
C ARG A 260 18.17 0.01 7.53
N HIS A 261 17.38 1.06 7.36
CA HIS A 261 16.40 1.53 8.32
C HIS A 261 15.06 0.89 7.98
N THR A 262 14.37 0.39 9.00
CA THR A 262 13.04 -0.22 8.87
C THR A 262 12.02 0.45 9.76
N TRP A 263 10.80 0.61 9.26
CA TRP A 263 9.65 1.13 10.00
C TRP A 263 8.46 0.18 9.83
N GLN A 264 7.81 -0.18 10.93
CA GLN A 264 6.69 -1.11 10.97
C GLN A 264 5.40 -0.39 11.34
N TYR A 265 4.34 -0.71 10.60
CA TYR A 265 2.99 -0.18 10.78
C TYR A 265 1.97 -1.32 10.64
N ARG A 266 0.74 -1.08 11.09
CA ARG A 266 -0.37 -2.01 10.91
C ARG A 266 -1.56 -1.28 10.31
N LEU A 267 -2.11 -1.84 9.24
CA LEU A 267 -3.31 -1.35 8.57
C LEU A 267 -4.42 -2.38 8.70
N ARG A 268 -5.58 -1.95 9.21
CA ARG A 268 -6.80 -2.74 9.18
C ARG A 268 -7.53 -2.53 7.85
N VAL A 269 -7.76 -3.59 7.07
CA VAL A 269 -8.44 -3.51 5.77
C VAL A 269 -9.89 -3.96 5.84
N ASP A 270 -10.77 -3.15 6.43
CA ASP A 270 -12.17 -3.57 6.67
C ASP A 270 -13.05 -3.61 5.42
N GLU A 271 -12.73 -2.82 4.39
CA GLU A 271 -13.52 -2.72 3.16
C GLU A 271 -12.76 -3.22 1.94
N ALA A 272 -13.48 -3.86 1.02
CA ALA A 272 -12.96 -4.16 -0.31
C ALA A 272 -12.80 -2.88 -1.12
N GLY A 273 -11.72 -2.77 -1.90
CA GLY A 273 -11.45 -1.59 -2.70
C GLY A 273 -9.96 -1.33 -2.90
N LEU A 274 -9.66 -0.12 -3.35
CA LEU A 274 -8.30 0.32 -3.60
C LEU A 274 -7.81 1.24 -2.48
N TYR A 275 -6.80 0.78 -1.75
CA TYR A 275 -6.06 1.56 -0.77
C TYR A 275 -4.83 2.15 -1.44
N ASP A 276 -4.59 3.45 -1.27
CA ASP A 276 -3.36 4.12 -1.72
C ASP A 276 -2.47 4.36 -0.51
N VAL A 277 -1.48 3.47 -0.34
CA VAL A 277 -0.55 3.45 0.79
C VAL A 277 0.70 4.24 0.41
N ARG A 278 0.96 5.31 1.15
CA ARG A 278 2.08 6.22 0.90
C ARG A 278 2.98 6.31 2.12
N PHE A 279 4.26 6.02 1.93
CA PHE A 279 5.28 6.45 2.86
C PHE A 279 5.69 7.87 2.48
N VAL A 280 5.48 8.81 3.41
CA VAL A 280 5.61 10.23 3.14
C VAL A 280 6.46 10.91 4.20
N GLY A 281 7.18 11.95 3.78
CA GLY A 281 7.91 12.86 4.66
C GLY A 281 7.19 14.20 4.80
N ASP A 282 7.52 14.94 5.85
CA ASP A 282 7.02 16.29 6.11
C ASP A 282 5.49 16.38 6.04
N GLN A 283 4.80 15.49 6.77
CA GLN A 283 3.34 15.45 6.87
C GLN A 283 2.62 15.33 5.51
N GLY A 284 3.16 14.52 4.61
CA GLY A 284 2.56 14.24 3.29
C GLY A 284 3.16 15.05 2.13
N ALA A 285 3.95 16.08 2.42
CA ALA A 285 4.50 16.96 1.39
C ALA A 285 5.59 16.32 0.53
N ARG A 286 6.33 15.35 1.07
CA ARG A 286 7.32 14.56 0.32
C ARG A 286 6.80 13.15 0.10
N LEU A 287 6.80 12.69 -1.14
CA LEU A 287 6.41 11.32 -1.48
C LEU A 287 7.66 10.43 -1.53
N LEU A 288 7.82 9.57 -0.53
CA LEU A 288 9.01 8.72 -0.38
C LEU A 288 8.82 7.33 -0.96
N ALA A 289 7.64 6.75 -0.79
CA ALA A 289 7.22 5.50 -1.41
C ALA A 289 5.69 5.49 -1.60
N GLN A 290 5.18 4.81 -2.62
CA GLN A 290 3.75 4.57 -2.81
C GLN A 290 3.52 3.16 -3.35
N GLN A 291 2.50 2.50 -2.80
CA GLN A 291 1.95 1.27 -3.36
C GLN A 291 0.43 1.27 -3.26
N LEU A 292 -0.21 0.84 -4.36
CA LEU A 292 -1.64 0.60 -4.38
C LEU A 292 -1.91 -0.83 -3.91
N LEU A 293 -2.73 -0.97 -2.88
CA LEU A 293 -3.17 -2.25 -2.34
C LEU A 293 -4.64 -2.46 -2.72
N ARG A 294 -4.89 -3.45 -3.58
CA ARG A 294 -6.24 -3.80 -4.02
C ARG A 294 -6.75 -4.94 -3.17
N ILE A 295 -7.81 -4.69 -2.41
CA ILE A 295 -8.51 -5.69 -1.62
C ILE A 295 -9.75 -6.10 -2.40
N GLU A 296 -9.81 -7.36 -2.80
CA GLU A 296 -10.98 -7.93 -3.45
C GLU A 296 -11.82 -8.70 -2.42
N PRO A 297 -13.15 -8.67 -2.53
CA PRO A 297 -13.97 -9.57 -1.71
C PRO A 297 -13.61 -11.01 -2.09
N PRO A 298 -13.61 -11.95 -1.11
CA PRO A 298 -13.26 -13.33 -1.39
C PRO A 298 -14.21 -13.92 -2.45
N ASP A 299 -13.66 -14.67 -3.41
CA ASP A 299 -14.46 -15.30 -4.46
C ASP A 299 -15.47 -16.27 -3.82
N PRO A 300 -16.79 -16.08 -4.02
CA PRO A 300 -17.80 -16.98 -3.48
C PRO A 300 -17.57 -18.45 -3.84
N LEU A 301 -17.01 -18.73 -5.02
CA LEU A 301 -16.67 -20.09 -5.44
C LEU A 301 -15.48 -20.65 -4.69
N GLU A 302 -14.49 -19.82 -4.37
CA GLU A 302 -13.32 -20.23 -3.60
C GLU A 302 -13.68 -20.48 -2.13
N VAL A 303 -14.51 -19.62 -1.53
CA VAL A 303 -15.09 -19.81 -0.19
C VAL A 303 -15.90 -21.10 -0.15
N ALA A 304 -16.76 -21.34 -1.15
CA ALA A 304 -17.53 -22.58 -1.25
C ALA A 304 -16.62 -23.83 -1.42
N ALA A 305 -15.54 -23.72 -2.19
CA ALA A 305 -14.59 -24.81 -2.41
C ALA A 305 -13.69 -25.11 -1.19
N GLN A 306 -13.50 -24.14 -0.29
CA GLN A 306 -12.84 -24.32 1.00
C GLN A 306 -13.80 -24.90 2.06
N GLN A 307 -15.08 -24.58 1.98
CA GLN A 307 -16.11 -25.07 2.91
C GLN A 307 -16.73 -26.42 2.51
N ALA A 308 -16.58 -26.84 1.25
CA ALA A 308 -17.07 -28.15 0.81
C ALA A 308 -16.29 -29.28 1.49
N PRO A 309 -16.97 -30.31 2.05
CA PRO A 309 -16.30 -31.48 2.59
C PRO A 309 -15.51 -32.18 1.47
N ARG A 310 -14.18 -32.04 1.50
CA ARG A 310 -13.29 -32.67 0.51
C ARG A 310 -13.07 -34.14 0.87
N GLY A 311 -13.03 -34.98 -0.16
CA GLY A 311 -12.74 -36.41 -0.01
C GLY A 311 -13.93 -37.29 0.33
N GLU A 312 -15.17 -36.78 0.28
CA GLU A 312 -16.37 -37.64 0.33
C GLU A 312 -16.47 -38.52 -0.92
N PRO A 313 -16.80 -39.82 -0.76
CA PRO A 313 -17.07 -40.66 -1.93
C PRO A 313 -18.42 -40.30 -2.55
N ARG A 314 -18.62 -40.65 -3.83
CA ARG A 314 -19.95 -40.57 -4.48
C ARG A 314 -21.01 -41.42 -3.76
N VAL A 315 -20.60 -42.52 -3.14
CA VAL A 315 -21.44 -43.45 -2.37
C VAL A 315 -20.63 -43.88 -1.15
N SER A 316 -21.21 -43.85 0.05
CA SER A 316 -20.51 -44.33 1.26
C SER A 316 -20.27 -45.84 1.19
N TYR A 317 -19.04 -46.28 1.46
CA TYR A 317 -18.67 -47.70 1.43
C TYR A 317 -17.50 -47.98 2.37
N ARG A 318 -17.37 -49.25 2.78
CA ARG A 318 -16.18 -49.74 3.48
C ARG A 318 -15.01 -49.83 2.50
N ARG A 319 -13.94 -49.08 2.74
CA ARG A 319 -12.71 -49.18 1.94
C ARG A 319 -11.72 -50.11 2.64
N VAL A 320 -11.21 -51.08 1.88
CA VAL A 320 -10.11 -51.95 2.31
C VAL A 320 -8.97 -51.74 1.31
N TYR A 321 -7.80 -51.35 1.84
CA TYR A 321 -6.59 -51.12 1.07
C TYR A 321 -5.53 -52.14 1.50
N VAL A 322 -5.14 -53.03 0.59
CA VAL A 322 -4.01 -53.94 0.74
C VAL A 322 -2.75 -53.18 0.39
N LEU A 323 -1.99 -52.83 1.42
CA LEU A 323 -0.78 -52.04 1.32
C LEU A 323 0.42 -52.99 1.24
N LEU A 324 1.00 -53.11 0.05
CA LEU A 324 2.18 -53.94 -0.22
C LEU A 324 3.47 -53.21 0.18
N PRO A 325 4.48 -53.92 0.70
CA PRO A 325 5.75 -53.30 1.03
C PRO A 325 6.56 -52.92 -0.22
N PRO A 326 7.49 -51.95 -0.12
CA PRO A 326 8.34 -51.57 -1.25
C PRO A 326 9.18 -52.72 -1.82
N THR A 327 9.40 -53.77 -1.04
CA THR A 327 10.14 -54.98 -1.45
C THR A 327 9.29 -55.99 -2.24
N ALA A 328 7.98 -55.77 -2.39
CA ALA A 328 7.08 -56.71 -3.06
C ALA A 328 7.30 -56.70 -4.58
N ASP A 329 7.45 -57.89 -5.16
CA ASP A 329 7.57 -58.07 -6.61
C ASP A 329 6.22 -58.34 -7.30
N GLY A 330 6.24 -58.57 -8.61
CA GLY A 330 5.03 -58.85 -9.39
C GLY A 330 4.26 -60.10 -8.93
N THR A 331 4.90 -61.07 -8.27
CA THR A 331 4.23 -62.27 -7.77
C THR A 331 3.38 -61.95 -6.54
N TRP A 332 3.87 -61.09 -5.65
CA TRP A 332 3.16 -60.55 -4.50
C TRP A 332 1.97 -59.69 -4.94
N LEU A 333 2.16 -58.82 -5.93
CA LEU A 333 1.08 -58.02 -6.50
C LEU A 333 -0.02 -58.89 -7.11
N ALA A 334 0.36 -59.91 -7.88
CA ALA A 334 -0.60 -60.83 -8.48
C ALA A 334 -1.37 -61.66 -7.44
N ALA A 335 -0.71 -62.11 -6.37
CA ALA A 335 -1.35 -62.78 -5.25
C ALA A 335 -2.33 -61.87 -4.50
N ALA A 336 -1.92 -60.63 -4.20
CA ALA A 336 -2.77 -59.63 -3.57
C ALA A 336 -4.02 -59.33 -4.42
N ALA A 337 -3.85 -59.17 -5.74
CA ALA A 337 -4.95 -58.92 -6.67
C ALA A 337 -5.93 -60.11 -6.74
N ARG A 338 -5.42 -61.35 -6.83
CA ARG A 338 -6.27 -62.55 -6.84
C ARG A 338 -7.01 -62.74 -5.51
N GLY A 339 -6.32 -62.57 -4.39
CA GLY A 339 -6.90 -62.72 -3.06
C GLY A 339 -7.94 -61.63 -2.73
N SER A 340 -7.75 -60.43 -3.28
CA SER A 340 -8.64 -59.29 -3.07
C SER A 340 -9.85 -59.27 -4.01
N PHE A 341 -9.91 -60.16 -5.02
CA PHE A 341 -10.89 -60.06 -6.09
C PHE A 341 -12.32 -60.10 -5.57
N ASP A 342 -12.69 -61.11 -4.78
CA ASP A 342 -14.06 -61.28 -4.30
C ASP A 342 -14.48 -60.15 -3.34
N GLY A 343 -13.56 -59.69 -2.49
CA GLY A 343 -13.77 -58.57 -1.58
C GLY A 343 -13.70 -57.18 -2.23
N ARG A 344 -13.30 -57.09 -3.51
CA ARG A 344 -13.09 -55.84 -4.26
C ARG A 344 -12.14 -54.86 -3.54
N TYR A 345 -11.10 -55.37 -2.87
CA TYR A 345 -10.15 -54.53 -2.15
C TYR A 345 -9.22 -53.78 -3.12
N THR A 346 -8.81 -52.58 -2.72
CA THR A 346 -7.80 -51.81 -3.46
C THR A 346 -6.42 -52.34 -3.10
N VAL A 347 -5.53 -52.53 -4.08
CA VAL A 347 -4.16 -52.97 -3.86
C VAL A 347 -3.22 -51.87 -4.30
N GLY A 348 -2.23 -51.51 -3.48
CA GLY A 348 -1.24 -50.53 -3.86
C GLY A 348 -0.09 -50.40 -2.87
N PHE A 349 0.69 -49.34 -3.03
CA PHE A 349 2.02 -49.17 -2.41
C PHE A 349 2.17 -47.84 -1.66
N SER A 350 1.12 -47.03 -1.55
CA SER A 350 1.18 -45.72 -0.89
C SER A 350 0.44 -45.78 0.45
N ALA A 351 1.16 -45.48 1.53
CA ALA A 351 0.57 -45.38 2.86
C ALA A 351 -0.45 -44.22 2.95
N ASP A 352 -0.19 -43.13 2.23
CA ASP A 352 -1.07 -41.97 2.18
C ASP A 352 -2.39 -42.30 1.46
N ASP A 353 -2.32 -43.01 0.33
CA ASP A 353 -3.52 -43.46 -0.41
C ASP A 353 -4.35 -44.45 0.41
N ALA A 354 -3.68 -45.27 1.22
CA ALA A 354 -4.32 -46.22 2.11
C ALA A 354 -5.09 -45.52 3.24
N GLY A 355 -4.61 -44.37 3.71
CA GLY A 355 -5.17 -43.62 4.83
C GLY A 355 -6.19 -42.54 4.47
N ILE A 356 -6.08 -41.92 3.29
CA ILE A 356 -6.87 -40.74 2.91
C ILE A 356 -8.34 -41.07 2.55
N GLY A 357 -9.21 -40.07 2.73
CA GLY A 357 -10.60 -40.07 2.29
C GLY A 357 -11.59 -39.87 3.44
N ASN A 358 -12.68 -39.15 3.18
CA ASN A 358 -13.75 -38.93 4.15
C ASN A 358 -14.76 -40.09 4.09
N LEU A 359 -14.32 -41.25 4.60
CA LEU A 359 -15.08 -42.49 4.68
C LEU A 359 -15.22 -42.91 6.15
N PRO A 360 -16.40 -43.38 6.58
CA PRO A 360 -16.62 -43.79 7.96
C PRO A 360 -15.88 -45.09 8.33
N ASP A 361 -15.50 -45.89 7.33
CA ASP A 361 -14.91 -47.21 7.55
C ASP A 361 -13.76 -47.49 6.57
N ARG A 362 -12.53 -47.22 7.01
CA ARG A 362 -11.28 -47.39 6.24
C ARG A 362 -10.40 -48.44 6.91
N HIS A 363 -10.02 -49.47 6.17
CA HIS A 363 -9.14 -50.55 6.62
C HIS A 363 -7.87 -50.56 5.79
N VAL A 364 -6.72 -50.61 6.45
CA VAL A 364 -5.41 -50.79 5.83
C VAL A 364 -4.86 -52.13 6.26
N LEU A 365 -4.81 -53.05 5.29
CA LEU A 365 -4.20 -54.37 5.41
C LEU A 365 -2.73 -54.24 5.02
N ALA A 366 -1.87 -53.96 6.01
CA ALA A 366 -0.44 -53.72 5.77
C ALA A 366 0.32 -55.05 5.70
N ILE A 367 0.79 -55.41 4.51
CA ILE A 367 1.50 -56.68 4.28
C ILE A 367 2.97 -56.51 4.63
N ASN A 368 3.48 -57.41 5.47
CA ASN A 368 4.87 -57.43 5.94
C ASN A 368 5.39 -56.03 6.29
N PRO A 369 4.74 -55.31 7.23
CA PRO A 369 5.02 -53.89 7.49
C PRO A 369 6.45 -53.64 7.98
N HIS A 370 7.14 -54.68 8.47
CA HIS A 370 8.56 -54.66 8.84
C HIS A 370 9.51 -54.49 7.65
N HIS A 371 9.03 -54.62 6.40
CA HIS A 371 9.80 -54.34 5.18
C HIS A 371 9.69 -52.89 4.71
N TRP A 372 9.00 -52.02 5.46
CA TRP A 372 8.94 -50.58 5.18
C TRP A 372 10.15 -49.85 5.81
N PRO A 373 10.78 -48.89 5.10
CA PRO A 373 11.95 -48.16 5.59
C PRO A 373 11.68 -47.37 6.88
N GLU A 374 10.49 -46.79 6.99
CA GLU A 374 9.95 -46.21 8.21
C GLU A 374 8.99 -47.26 8.80
N MET A 375 9.09 -47.57 10.10
CA MET A 375 8.19 -48.56 10.70
C MET A 375 6.73 -48.09 10.56
N LEU A 376 6.03 -48.68 9.61
CA LEU A 376 4.62 -48.43 9.34
C LEU A 376 3.79 -49.08 10.45
N THR A 377 3.24 -48.26 11.33
CA THR A 377 2.52 -48.70 12.55
C THR A 377 1.11 -48.15 12.62
N ALA A 378 0.29 -48.73 13.51
CA ALA A 378 -1.02 -48.19 13.85
C ALA A 378 -0.93 -46.74 14.37
N THR A 379 0.13 -46.40 15.10
CA THR A 379 0.37 -45.04 15.62
C THR A 379 0.59 -44.04 14.49
N TRP A 380 1.34 -44.41 13.45
CA TRP A 380 1.55 -43.56 12.27
C TRP A 380 0.22 -43.24 11.57
N PHE A 381 -0.63 -44.27 11.33
CA PHE A 381 -1.94 -44.05 10.72
C PHE A 381 -2.88 -43.24 11.63
N HIS A 382 -2.83 -43.43 12.96
CA HIS A 382 -3.64 -42.64 13.87
C HIS A 382 -3.25 -41.15 13.86
N GLN A 383 -1.95 -40.86 13.76
CA GLN A 383 -1.43 -39.49 13.72
C GLN A 383 -1.73 -38.77 12.40
N HIS A 384 -1.54 -39.45 11.27
CA HIS A 384 -1.65 -38.83 9.94
C HIS A 384 -3.02 -39.01 9.29
N TYR A 385 -3.76 -40.08 9.63
CA TYR A 385 -5.03 -40.47 9.00
C TYR A 385 -6.04 -40.98 10.05
N PRO A 386 -6.48 -40.13 10.99
CA PRO A 386 -7.34 -40.53 12.10
C PRO A 386 -8.65 -41.19 11.61
N GLY A 387 -9.02 -42.29 12.26
CA GLY A 387 -10.19 -43.12 11.89
C GLY A 387 -9.87 -44.29 10.96
N THR A 388 -8.63 -44.41 10.48
CA THR A 388 -8.19 -45.56 9.68
C THR A 388 -7.82 -46.75 10.57
N ARG A 389 -8.40 -47.93 10.28
CA ARG A 389 -8.12 -49.19 10.97
C ARG A 389 -6.90 -49.87 10.36
N PHE A 390 -5.82 -49.93 11.11
CA PHE A 390 -4.58 -50.56 10.68
C PHE A 390 -4.52 -52.03 11.12
N ILE A 391 -4.30 -52.95 10.16
CA ILE A 391 -4.21 -54.40 10.40
C ILE A 391 -2.88 -54.90 9.80
N PRO A 392 -1.87 -55.20 10.63
CA PRO A 392 -0.61 -55.77 10.16
C PRO A 392 -0.77 -57.25 9.82
N ILE A 393 -0.26 -57.67 8.66
CA ILE A 393 -0.32 -59.05 8.19
C ILE A 393 1.10 -59.51 7.89
N VAL A 394 1.52 -60.60 8.52
CA VAL A 394 2.83 -61.21 8.29
C VAL A 394 2.61 -62.55 7.59
N VAL A 395 3.14 -62.67 6.38
CA VAL A 395 3.00 -63.84 5.51
C VAL A 395 4.33 -64.14 4.82
N ASN A 396 4.65 -65.42 4.67
CA ASN A 396 5.96 -65.86 4.21
C ASN A 396 6.05 -66.04 2.69
N SER A 397 4.90 -66.17 2.01
CA SER A 397 4.85 -66.37 0.57
C SER A 397 3.65 -65.67 -0.09
N PRO A 398 3.71 -65.40 -1.41
CA PRO A 398 2.56 -64.90 -2.16
C PRO A 398 1.33 -65.82 -2.06
N THR A 399 1.53 -67.14 -2.02
CA THR A 399 0.42 -68.09 -1.87
C THR A 399 -0.28 -67.95 -0.52
N ASP A 400 0.48 -67.72 0.55
CA ASP A 400 -0.09 -67.46 1.88
C ASP A 400 -0.87 -66.15 1.90
N LEU A 401 -0.36 -65.09 1.25
CA LEU A 401 -1.07 -63.82 1.13
C LEU A 401 -2.41 -64.00 0.42
N GLU A 402 -2.42 -64.69 -0.73
CA GLU A 402 -3.63 -64.93 -1.50
C GLU A 402 -4.66 -65.71 -0.68
N ALA A 403 -4.24 -66.79 -0.01
CA ALA A 403 -5.12 -67.59 0.83
C ALA A 403 -5.65 -66.80 2.04
N TRP A 404 -4.81 -65.96 2.66
CA TRP A 404 -5.20 -65.11 3.77
C TRP A 404 -6.28 -64.10 3.35
N LEU A 405 -6.06 -63.39 2.23
CA LEU A 405 -7.01 -62.39 1.73
C LEU A 405 -8.36 -62.99 1.31
N ARG A 406 -8.38 -64.19 0.71
CA ARG A 406 -9.63 -64.88 0.34
C ARG A 406 -10.49 -65.25 1.55
N ASN A 407 -9.84 -65.57 2.67
CA ASN A 407 -10.52 -66.01 3.89
C ASN A 407 -10.75 -64.86 4.88
N TRP A 408 -10.16 -63.70 4.63
CA TRP A 408 -10.34 -62.54 5.50
C TRP A 408 -11.76 -61.99 5.32
N LEU A 409 -12.52 -62.06 6.42
CA LEU A 409 -13.77 -61.34 6.54
C LEU A 409 -13.48 -60.07 7.34
N PRO A 410 -13.88 -58.89 6.83
CA PRO A 410 -13.75 -57.69 7.61
C PRO A 410 -14.58 -57.84 8.91
N PRO A 411 -14.10 -57.33 10.04
CA PRO A 411 -14.87 -57.34 11.28
C PRO A 411 -16.29 -56.85 11.04
N GLN A 412 -17.28 -57.58 11.56
CA GLN A 412 -18.63 -57.04 11.67
C GLN A 412 -18.63 -56.10 12.87
N ASP A 413 -18.92 -54.83 12.61
CA ASP A 413 -19.23 -53.86 13.66
C ASP A 413 -20.70 -54.02 14.07
#